data_AF-A0A957TYP5-F1
#
_entry.id   AF-A0A957TYP5-F1
#
_cell.length_a   1.000
_cell.length_b   1.000
_cell.length_c   1.000
_cell.angle_alpha   90.00
_cell.angle_beta   90.00
_cell.angle_gamma   90.00
#
_symmetry.space_group_name_H-M   'P 1'
#
loop_
_entity.id
_entity.type
_entity.pdbx_description
1 polymer ?
#
loop_
_entity_poly.entity_id
_entity_poly.type
_entity_poly.pdbx_seq_one_letter_code
_entity_poly.pdbx_strand_id
1 'polypeptide(L)'
;RKDVPPRMGRYTFGEKIEYWAVIWGTVIMILTGFMLWNPIIVTRFLPGQFVPAAKAAHGGEALLAVLSIVTWHVYNVHIKHFNRSMFTGYLAPHIMEEEHQLELSPQTAQIAPATSVQGRSRRRAIYLPIAAVLLITLFIGVYFFFTYEQTAITTVPRQPVEIYVPVQSTPNP
;
A
#
# COMPACT_ATOMS: atom_id res chain seq x y z
N ARG A 1 -0.10 41.65 9.96
CA ARG A 1 -0.84 40.50 10.55
C ARG A 1 -0.17 39.21 10.05
N LYS A 2 0.98 38.82 10.64
CA LYS A 2 1.76 37.64 10.23
C LYS A 2 1.81 36.56 11.33
N ASP A 3 1.12 36.78 12.44
CA ASP A 3 1.34 36.05 13.70
C ASP A 3 0.18 35.11 14.06
N VAL A 4 -0.81 34.96 13.17
CA VAL A 4 -1.96 34.06 13.39
C VAL A 4 -1.85 32.88 12.41
N PRO A 5 -1.79 31.63 12.90
CA PRO A 5 -1.75 30.46 12.02
C PRO A 5 -3.01 30.40 11.14
N PRO A 6 -2.91 29.84 9.92
CA PRO A 6 -4.05 29.74 9.02
C PRO A 6 -5.12 28.84 9.63
N ARG A 7 -6.38 29.31 9.57
CA ARG A 7 -7.53 28.53 10.04
C ARG A 7 -7.69 27.31 9.13
N MET A 8 -7.61 26.10 9.68
CA MET A 8 -7.75 24.86 8.92
C MET A 8 -9.10 24.20 9.21
N GLY A 9 -9.56 23.36 8.25
CA GLY A 9 -10.79 22.58 8.40
C GLY A 9 -10.55 21.23 9.05
N ARG A 10 -11.46 20.29 8.77
CA ARG A 10 -11.42 18.92 9.31
C ARG A 10 -10.09 18.20 9.11
N TYR A 11 -9.39 18.49 8.03
CA TYR A 11 -8.03 18.02 7.80
C TYR A 11 -7.12 19.22 7.61
N THR A 12 -6.07 19.27 8.41
CA THR A 12 -4.95 20.20 8.29
C THR A 12 -4.18 19.96 7.00
N PHE A 13 -3.33 20.91 6.62
CA PHE A 13 -2.50 20.77 5.44
C PHE A 13 -1.52 19.59 5.54
N GLY A 14 -0.94 19.36 6.73
CA GLY A 14 -0.06 18.22 7.00
C GLY A 14 -0.77 16.89 6.81
N GLU A 15 -1.96 16.73 7.39
CA GLU A 15 -2.77 15.51 7.25
C GLU A 15 -3.19 15.24 5.79
N LYS A 16 -3.45 16.29 5.00
CA LYS A 16 -3.72 16.13 3.57
C LYS A 16 -2.49 15.64 2.81
N ILE A 17 -1.30 16.12 3.15
CA ILE A 17 -0.06 15.65 2.54
C ILE A 17 0.18 14.18 2.90
N GLU A 18 0.01 13.79 4.16
CA GLU A 18 0.08 12.38 4.58
C GLU A 18 -0.89 11.52 3.77
N TYR A 19 -2.13 11.98 3.59
CA TYR A 19 -3.13 11.25 2.82
C TYR A 19 -2.71 11.06 1.36
N TRP A 20 -2.16 12.09 0.72
CA TRP A 20 -1.62 11.99 -0.63
C TRP A 20 -0.41 11.07 -0.71
N ALA A 21 0.50 11.13 0.27
CA ALA A 21 1.66 10.25 0.33
C ALA A 21 1.23 8.78 0.42
N VAL A 22 0.25 8.46 1.28
CA VAL A 22 -0.29 7.08 1.39
C VAL A 22 -0.93 6.62 0.08
N ILE A 23 -1.69 7.47 -0.62
CA ILE A 23 -2.30 7.10 -1.91
C ILE A 23 -1.22 6.73 -2.93
N TRP A 24 -0.23 7.60 -3.12
CA TRP A 24 0.83 7.38 -4.10
C TRP A 24 1.72 6.19 -3.73
N GLY A 25 2.09 6.08 -2.45
CA GLY A 25 2.87 4.96 -1.96
C GLY A 25 2.14 3.63 -2.12
N THR A 26 0.83 3.59 -1.85
CA THR A 26 0.01 2.39 -2.06
C THR A 26 -0.01 1.97 -3.53
N VAL A 27 -0.16 2.92 -4.46
CA VAL A 27 -0.14 2.62 -5.90
C VAL A 27 1.21 2.01 -6.31
N ILE A 28 2.32 2.64 -5.91
CA ILE A 28 3.67 2.14 -6.22
C ILE A 28 3.88 0.75 -5.61
N MET A 29 3.55 0.57 -4.33
CA MET A 29 3.72 -0.70 -3.62
C MET A 29 2.91 -1.84 -4.25
N ILE A 30 1.65 -1.60 -4.63
CA ILE A 30 0.81 -2.61 -5.29
C ILE A 30 1.40 -2.98 -6.66
N LEU A 31 1.68 -1.99 -7.51
CA LEU A 31 2.16 -2.24 -8.87
C LEU A 31 3.50 -2.96 -8.86
N THR A 32 4.48 -2.44 -8.13
CA THR A 32 5.81 -3.05 -8.04
C THR A 32 5.78 -4.37 -7.29
N GLY A 33 4.89 -4.53 -6.29
CA GLY A 33 4.66 -5.80 -5.59
C GLY A 33 4.18 -6.89 -6.53
N PHE A 34 3.16 -6.62 -7.35
CA PHE A 34 2.72 -7.56 -8.39
C PHE A 34 3.83 -7.85 -9.41
N MET A 35 4.64 -6.86 -9.77
CA MET A 35 5.74 -7.10 -10.70
C MET A 35 6.82 -8.05 -10.13
N LEU A 36 7.12 -7.91 -8.84
CA LEU A 36 8.12 -8.72 -8.15
C LEU A 36 7.60 -10.09 -7.74
N TRP A 37 6.30 -10.22 -7.56
CA TRP A 37 5.66 -11.49 -7.24
C TRP A 37 5.86 -12.50 -8.39
N ASN A 38 5.53 -12.11 -9.63
CA ASN A 38 5.73 -12.96 -10.80
C ASN A 38 6.51 -12.25 -11.92
N PRO A 39 7.85 -12.20 -11.84
CA PRO A 39 8.67 -11.50 -12.81
C PRO A 39 8.64 -12.16 -14.20
N ILE A 40 8.34 -13.47 -14.30
CA ILE A 40 8.24 -14.17 -15.57
C ILE A 40 7.08 -13.62 -16.40
N ILE A 41 5.91 -13.41 -15.79
CA ILE A 41 4.77 -12.79 -16.50
C ILE A 41 5.11 -11.35 -16.89
N VAL A 42 5.69 -10.57 -15.99
CA VAL A 42 6.08 -9.18 -16.27
C VAL A 42 6.98 -9.11 -17.49
N THR A 43 8.01 -9.95 -17.55
CA THR A 43 8.99 -9.95 -18.64
C THR A 43 8.43 -10.43 -19.98
N ARG A 44 7.23 -11.04 -20.01
CA ARG A 44 6.50 -11.32 -21.27
C ARG A 44 5.87 -10.06 -21.87
N PHE A 45 5.53 -9.07 -21.04
CA PHE A 45 4.84 -7.85 -21.47
C PHE A 45 5.75 -6.61 -21.44
N LEU A 46 6.75 -6.58 -20.55
CA LEU A 46 7.67 -5.47 -20.34
C LEU A 46 9.12 -5.93 -20.48
N PRO A 47 10.04 -5.04 -20.88
CA PRO A 47 11.48 -5.36 -20.92
C PRO A 47 12.03 -5.80 -19.56
N GLY A 48 13.04 -6.69 -19.58
CA GLY A 48 13.65 -7.26 -18.37
C GLY A 48 14.12 -6.25 -17.32
N GLN A 49 14.51 -5.03 -17.73
CA GLN A 49 14.95 -3.95 -16.85
C GLN A 49 13.86 -3.47 -15.87
N PHE A 50 12.58 -3.74 -16.14
CA PHE A 50 11.48 -3.34 -15.27
C PHE A 50 11.44 -4.13 -13.96
N VAL A 51 11.99 -5.34 -13.91
CA VAL A 51 12.07 -6.15 -12.68
C VAL A 51 13.03 -5.53 -11.66
N PRO A 52 14.31 -5.24 -11.99
CA PRO A 52 15.20 -4.54 -11.05
C PRO A 52 14.74 -3.12 -10.75
N ALA A 53 14.12 -2.41 -11.71
CA ALA A 53 13.53 -1.09 -11.45
C ALA A 53 12.38 -1.19 -10.43
N ALA A 54 11.48 -2.17 -10.57
CA ALA A 54 10.42 -2.43 -9.60
C ALA A 54 11.00 -2.78 -8.22
N LYS A 55 12.08 -3.57 -8.15
CA LYS A 55 12.76 -3.89 -6.88
C LYS A 55 13.29 -2.64 -6.19
N ALA A 56 13.96 -1.75 -6.94
CA ALA A 56 14.48 -0.51 -6.41
C ALA A 56 13.35 0.42 -5.93
N ALA A 57 12.30 0.60 -6.75
CA ALA A 57 11.15 1.44 -6.42
C ALA A 57 10.37 0.89 -5.21
N HIS A 58 10.10 -0.42 -5.16
CA HIS A 58 9.40 -1.06 -4.05
C HIS A 58 10.18 -0.92 -2.74
N GLY A 59 11.48 -1.22 -2.77
CA GLY A 59 12.32 -1.10 -1.58
C GLY A 59 12.45 0.35 -1.10
N GLY A 60 12.61 1.29 -2.03
CA GLY A 60 12.66 2.72 -1.72
C GLY A 60 11.37 3.23 -1.11
N GLU A 61 10.23 2.90 -1.72
CA GLU A 61 8.91 3.30 -1.21
C GLU A 61 8.59 2.65 0.14
N ALA A 62 8.94 1.37 0.33
CA ALA A 62 8.77 0.71 1.62
C ALA A 62 9.55 1.43 2.74
N LEU A 63 10.79 1.86 2.45
CA LEU A 63 11.58 2.62 3.41
C LEU A 63 10.97 4.01 3.68
N LEU A 64 10.57 4.73 2.63
CA LEU A 64 9.93 6.05 2.77
C LEU A 64 8.62 5.96 3.56
N ALA A 65 7.80 4.94 3.30
CA ALA A 65 6.55 4.70 4.00
C ALA A 65 6.80 4.42 5.49
N VAL A 66 7.76 3.54 5.82
CA VAL A 66 8.11 3.26 7.22
C VAL A 66 8.63 4.51 7.93
N LEU A 67 9.54 5.27 7.30
CA LEU A 67 10.07 6.50 7.86
C LEU A 67 8.96 7.54 8.07
N SER A 68 8.06 7.71 7.09
CA SER A 68 6.93 8.63 7.20
C SER A 68 6.00 8.24 8.35
N ILE A 69 5.66 6.96 8.48
CA ILE A 69 4.81 6.49 9.57
C ILE A 69 5.50 6.70 10.93
N VAL A 70 6.75 6.28 11.08
CA VAL A 70 7.44 6.31 12.38
C VAL A 70 7.82 7.73 12.81
N THR A 71 8.35 8.54 11.91
CA THR A 71 8.89 9.87 12.27
C THR A 71 7.82 10.95 12.28
N TRP A 72 6.88 10.89 11.35
CA TRP A 72 5.89 11.95 11.16
C TRP A 72 4.53 11.57 11.74
N HIS A 73 3.95 10.44 11.31
CA HIS A 73 2.61 10.06 11.74
C HIS A 73 2.56 9.74 13.24
N VAL A 74 3.44 8.84 13.72
CA VAL A 74 3.50 8.48 15.15
C VAL A 74 3.81 9.70 16.00
N TYR A 75 4.71 10.58 15.56
CA TYR A 75 4.99 11.81 16.29
C TYR A 75 3.74 12.69 16.42
N ASN A 76 3.06 13.03 15.32
CA ASN A 76 1.92 13.95 15.36
C ASN A 76 0.69 13.34 16.07
N VAL A 77 0.41 12.05 15.84
CA VAL A 77 -0.82 11.39 16.31
C VAL A 77 -0.69 10.77 17.70
N HIS A 78 0.51 10.35 18.10
CA HIS A 78 0.71 9.64 19.37
C HIS A 78 1.62 10.37 20.36
N ILE A 79 2.63 11.13 19.91
CA ILE A 79 3.64 11.72 20.81
C ILE A 79 3.35 13.20 21.11
N LYS A 80 3.21 14.04 20.08
CA LYS A 80 2.93 15.47 20.18
C LYS A 80 1.65 15.66 21.00
N HIS A 81 0.58 15.00 20.57
CA HIS A 81 -0.73 14.97 21.20
C HIS A 81 -1.27 13.56 21.03
N PHE A 82 -1.77 12.93 22.09
CA PHE A 82 -2.35 11.59 21.94
C PHE A 82 -3.79 11.70 21.40
N ASN A 83 -3.94 11.57 20.08
CA ASN A 83 -5.21 11.72 19.41
C ASN A 83 -6.09 10.46 19.56
N ARG A 84 -7.15 10.54 20.38
CA ARG A 84 -8.09 9.43 20.63
C ARG A 84 -9.20 9.31 19.58
N SER A 85 -9.25 10.19 18.59
CA SER A 85 -10.33 10.20 17.60
C SER A 85 -10.34 8.92 16.75
N MET A 86 -9.18 8.27 16.53
CA MET A 86 -9.11 7.00 15.81
C MET A 86 -9.86 5.85 16.52
N PHE A 87 -10.01 5.93 17.85
CA PHE A 87 -10.67 4.90 18.65
C PHE A 87 -12.08 5.30 19.07
N THR A 88 -12.26 6.57 19.46
CA THR A 88 -13.49 7.06 20.09
C THR A 88 -14.32 7.96 19.18
N GLY A 89 -13.72 8.48 18.11
CA GLY A 89 -14.32 9.51 17.26
C GLY A 89 -14.28 10.92 17.85
N TYR A 90 -13.74 11.11 19.07
CA TYR A 90 -13.69 12.40 19.75
C TYR A 90 -12.27 12.93 19.89
N LEU A 91 -12.15 14.27 19.87
CA LEU A 91 -10.91 15.02 20.06
C LEU A 91 -11.12 16.05 21.17
N ALA A 92 -10.05 16.37 21.92
CA ALA A 92 -10.15 17.37 22.99
C ALA A 92 -10.48 18.77 22.42
N PRO A 93 -11.33 19.57 23.10
CA PRO A 93 -11.79 20.86 22.56
C PRO A 93 -10.66 21.82 22.19
N HIS A 94 -9.62 21.94 23.04
CA HIS A 94 -8.49 22.81 22.76
C HIS A 94 -7.72 22.42 21.49
N ILE A 95 -7.53 21.12 21.21
CA ILE A 95 -6.88 20.65 19.98
C ILE A 95 -7.75 20.97 18.76
N MET A 96 -9.07 20.83 18.89
CA MET A 96 -10.01 21.19 17.83
C MET A 96 -9.97 22.71 17.53
N GLU A 97 -9.83 23.54 18.56
CA GLU A 97 -9.68 25.00 18.44
C GLU A 97 -8.31 25.42 17.89
N GLU A 98 -7.25 24.63 18.11
CA GLU A 98 -5.92 24.93 17.60
C GLU A 98 -5.74 24.45 16.16
N GLU A 99 -6.10 23.19 15.86
CA GLU A 99 -5.79 22.54 14.58
C GLU A 99 -6.96 22.55 13.58
N HIS A 100 -8.22 22.66 14.04
CA HIS A 100 -9.43 22.46 13.21
C HIS A 100 -10.48 23.58 13.32
N GLN A 101 -10.03 24.84 13.45
CA GLN A 101 -10.87 26.03 13.69
C GLN A 101 -12.06 26.23 12.73
N LEU A 102 -11.93 25.81 11.46
CA LEU A 102 -13.01 25.95 10.50
C LEU A 102 -14.08 24.87 10.69
N GLU A 103 -13.76 23.72 11.28
CA GLU A 103 -14.76 22.70 11.59
C GLU A 103 -15.71 23.15 12.71
N LEU A 104 -15.19 23.93 13.67
CA LEU A 104 -15.99 24.58 14.72
C LEU A 104 -16.80 25.78 14.23
N SER A 105 -16.57 26.25 13.00
CA SER A 105 -17.26 27.43 12.51
C SER A 105 -18.75 27.16 12.26
N PRO A 106 -19.65 28.13 12.53
CA PRO A 106 -21.09 27.97 12.32
C PRO A 106 -21.45 27.60 10.87
N GLN A 107 -20.61 28.00 9.91
CA GLN A 107 -20.76 27.68 8.49
C GLN A 107 -20.62 26.18 8.24
N THR A 108 -19.65 25.51 8.87
CA THR A 108 -19.48 24.05 8.75
C THR A 108 -20.62 23.28 9.42
N ALA A 109 -21.13 23.77 10.55
CA ALA A 109 -22.30 23.18 11.22
C ALA A 109 -23.57 23.20 10.34
N GLN A 110 -23.72 24.19 9.47
CA GLN A 110 -24.83 24.28 8.50
C GLN A 110 -24.63 23.38 7.27
N ILE A 111 -23.38 23.09 6.89
CA ILE A 111 -23.04 22.26 5.72
C ILE A 111 -23.09 20.77 6.06
N ALA A 112 -23.03 20.38 7.35
CA ALA A 112 -23.11 19.00 7.78
C ALA A 112 -24.37 18.33 7.17
N PRO A 113 -24.22 17.46 6.16
CA PRO A 113 -25.38 16.90 5.49
C PRO A 113 -26.08 16.01 6.52
N ALA A 114 -27.30 16.38 6.92
CA ALA A 114 -28.17 15.47 7.64
C ALA A 114 -28.23 14.20 6.81
N THR A 115 -27.55 13.12 7.24
CA THR A 115 -27.48 11.90 6.45
C THR A 115 -28.88 11.31 6.40
N SER A 116 -29.63 11.66 5.37
CA SER A 116 -30.99 11.16 5.19
C SER A 116 -30.91 9.64 5.03
N VAL A 117 -31.75 8.92 5.76
CA VAL A 117 -31.77 7.45 5.74
C VAL A 117 -31.96 6.94 4.29
N GLN A 118 -32.76 7.66 3.49
CA GLN A 118 -32.94 7.39 2.06
C GLN A 118 -31.66 7.56 1.23
N GLY A 119 -30.86 8.60 1.49
CA GLY A 119 -29.57 8.80 0.80
C GLY A 119 -28.57 7.68 1.10
N ARG A 120 -28.59 7.12 2.32
CA ARG A 120 -27.74 5.99 2.72
C ARG A 120 -28.12 4.70 1.98
N SER A 121 -29.42 4.39 1.89
CA SER A 121 -29.92 3.18 1.19
C SER A 121 -29.53 3.19 -0.30
N ARG A 122 -29.75 4.31 -0.99
CA ARG A 122 -29.41 4.45 -2.41
C ARG A 122 -27.91 4.29 -2.68
N ARG A 123 -27.06 4.91 -1.85
CA ARG A 123 -25.61 4.75 -1.95
C ARG A 123 -25.18 3.29 -1.73
N ARG A 124 -25.78 2.61 -0.74
CA ARG A 124 -25.48 1.20 -0.45
C ARG A 124 -25.89 0.27 -1.59
N ALA A 125 -27.08 0.49 -2.18
CA ALA A 125 -27.56 -0.29 -3.31
C ALA A 125 -26.69 -0.17 -4.57
N ILE A 126 -25.98 0.96 -4.73
CA ILE A 126 -25.02 1.18 -5.83
C ILE A 126 -23.62 0.67 -5.47
N TYR A 127 -23.15 1.00 -4.26
CA TYR A 127 -21.79 0.66 -3.82
C TYR A 127 -21.59 -0.85 -3.66
N LEU A 128 -22.55 -1.57 -3.07
CA LEU A 128 -22.39 -3.00 -2.81
C LEU A 128 -22.18 -3.84 -4.07
N PRO A 129 -22.97 -3.73 -5.15
CA PRO A 129 -22.71 -4.51 -6.36
C PRO A 129 -21.41 -4.12 -7.03
N ILE A 130 -21.06 -2.82 -7.08
CA ILE A 130 -19.78 -2.36 -7.63
C ILE A 130 -18.60 -2.94 -6.83
N ALA A 131 -18.65 -2.84 -5.50
CA ALA A 131 -17.64 -3.38 -4.61
C ALA A 131 -17.53 -4.91 -4.75
N ALA A 132 -18.67 -5.61 -4.86
CA ALA A 132 -18.68 -7.06 -5.08
C ALA A 132 -18.04 -7.44 -6.43
N VAL A 133 -18.36 -6.73 -7.51
CA VAL A 133 -17.74 -6.96 -8.83
C VAL A 133 -16.24 -6.68 -8.79
N LEU A 134 -15.81 -5.58 -8.17
CA LEU A 134 -14.39 -5.24 -8.02
C LEU A 134 -13.65 -6.28 -7.18
N LEU A 135 -14.24 -6.73 -6.07
CA LEU A 135 -13.66 -7.74 -5.20
C LEU A 135 -13.54 -9.09 -5.93
N ILE A 136 -14.59 -9.53 -6.63
CA ILE A 136 -14.59 -10.77 -7.40
C ILE A 136 -13.54 -10.68 -8.52
N THR A 137 -13.50 -9.57 -9.25
CA THR A 137 -12.52 -9.34 -10.32
C THR A 137 -11.09 -9.37 -9.77
N LEU A 138 -10.83 -8.69 -8.65
CA LEU A 138 -9.54 -8.72 -7.98
C LEU A 138 -9.17 -10.14 -7.54
N PHE A 139 -10.11 -10.87 -6.93
CA PHE A 139 -9.87 -12.23 -6.45
C PHE A 139 -9.58 -13.20 -7.59
N ILE A 140 -10.33 -13.12 -8.69
CA ILE A 140 -10.09 -13.89 -9.92
C ILE A 140 -8.72 -13.53 -10.51
N GLY A 141 -8.42 -12.23 -10.62
CA GLY A 141 -7.14 -11.75 -11.14
C GLY A 141 -5.96 -12.27 -10.32
N VAL A 142 -6.05 -12.20 -8.99
CA VAL A 142 -5.05 -12.75 -8.07
C VAL A 142 -4.96 -14.27 -8.21
N TYR A 143 -6.08 -14.99 -8.24
CA TYR A 143 -6.08 -16.44 -8.41
C TYR A 143 -5.39 -16.88 -9.70
N PHE A 144 -5.70 -16.26 -10.83
CA PHE A 144 -5.03 -16.53 -12.10
C PHE A 144 -3.55 -16.18 -12.04
N PHE A 145 -3.20 -15.05 -11.43
CA PHE A 145 -1.82 -14.62 -11.27
C PHE A 145 -0.97 -15.64 -10.48
N PHE A 146 -1.53 -16.22 -9.41
CA PHE A 146 -0.91 -17.29 -8.63
C PHE A 146 -0.84 -18.64 -9.36
N THR A 147 -1.92 -19.01 -10.07
CA THR A 147 -2.03 -20.34 -10.70
C THR A 147 -1.20 -20.44 -11.98
N TYR A 148 -0.86 -19.31 -12.59
CA TYR A 148 -0.06 -19.26 -13.82
C TYR A 148 1.46 -19.43 -13.58
N GLU A 149 1.90 -19.53 -12.32
CA GLU A 149 3.32 -19.74 -12.02
C GLU A 149 3.80 -21.14 -12.45
N GLN A 150 4.62 -21.22 -13.48
CA GLN A 150 5.38 -22.44 -13.81
C GLN A 150 6.64 -22.49 -12.94
N THR A 151 6.48 -22.75 -11.63
CA THR A 151 7.60 -22.90 -10.68
C THR A 151 8.26 -24.28 -10.74
N ALA A 152 7.69 -25.22 -11.50
CA ALA A 152 8.31 -26.50 -11.73
C ALA A 152 9.52 -26.33 -12.66
N ILE A 153 10.72 -26.28 -12.07
CA ILE A 153 11.95 -26.55 -12.81
C ILE A 153 11.78 -27.94 -13.41
N THR A 154 11.70 -28.04 -14.73
CA THR A 154 11.80 -29.33 -15.42
C THR A 154 13.15 -29.94 -15.04
N THR A 155 13.14 -30.93 -14.15
CA THR A 155 14.35 -31.62 -13.74
C THR A 155 14.95 -32.28 -14.97
N VAL A 156 16.11 -31.80 -15.40
CA VAL A 156 16.86 -32.44 -16.47
C VAL A 156 17.15 -33.87 -16.00
N PRO A 157 16.81 -34.91 -16.80
CA PRO A 157 17.12 -36.28 -16.42
C PRO A 157 18.63 -36.41 -16.20
N ARG A 158 19.02 -37.18 -15.18
CA ARG A 158 20.42 -37.39 -14.80
C ARG A 158 21.20 -37.86 -16.04
N GLN A 159 22.05 -37.00 -16.58
CA GLN A 159 22.95 -37.37 -17.66
C GLN A 159 23.99 -38.34 -17.09
N PRO A 160 24.20 -39.54 -17.69
CA PRO A 160 25.30 -40.40 -17.31
C PRO A 160 26.59 -39.71 -17.73
N VAL A 161 27.23 -39.01 -16.80
CA VAL A 161 28.58 -38.48 -17.00
C VAL A 161 29.54 -39.64 -16.79
N GLU A 162 30.37 -39.95 -17.79
CA GLU A 162 31.50 -40.85 -17.60
C GLU A 162 32.45 -40.21 -16.58
N ILE A 163 32.50 -40.78 -15.37
CA ILE A 163 33.47 -40.39 -14.36
C ILE A 163 34.81 -40.96 -14.80
N TYR A 164 35.75 -40.10 -15.15
CA TYR A 164 37.13 -40.52 -15.39
C TYR A 164 37.71 -41.11 -14.10
N VAL A 165 37.90 -42.42 -14.08
CA VAL A 165 38.62 -43.12 -13.01
C VAL A 165 40.07 -43.28 -13.47
N PRO A 166 41.05 -42.55 -12.90
CA PRO A 166 42.45 -42.77 -13.23
C PRO A 166 42.83 -44.21 -12.88
N VAL A 167 43.41 -44.92 -13.85
CA VAL A 167 43.93 -46.28 -13.63
C VAL A 167 45.01 -46.21 -12.56
N GLN A 168 44.75 -46.78 -11.39
CA GLN A 168 45.81 -47.05 -10.42
C GLN A 168 46.66 -48.18 -10.98
N SER A 169 47.87 -47.85 -11.45
CA SER A 169 48.86 -48.86 -11.81
C SER A 169 49.34 -49.56 -10.53
N THR A 170 48.66 -50.62 -10.11
CA THR A 170 49.25 -51.57 -9.16
C THR A 170 50.38 -52.31 -9.87
N PRO A 171 51.62 -52.31 -9.35
CA PRO A 171 52.67 -53.15 -9.91
C PRO A 171 52.25 -54.62 -9.77
N ASN A 172 52.31 -55.39 -10.86
CA ASN A 172 52.15 -56.85 -10.79
C ASN A 172 53.27 -57.44 -9.91
N PRO A 173 52.97 -58.53 -9.16
CA PRO A 173 53.90 -59.14 -8.21
C PRO A 173 55.18 -59.68 -8.85
#